data_AF-A0ABD0NAK6-F1
#
_entry.id   AF-A0ABD0NAK6-F1
#
_cell.length_a   1.000
_cell.length_b   1.000
_cell.length_c   1.000
_cell.angle_alpha   90.00
_cell.angle_beta   90.00
_cell.angle_gamma   90.00
#
_symmetry.space_group_name_H-M   'P 1'
#
loop_
_entity.id
_entity.type
_entity.pdbx_description
1 polymer ?
#
loop_
_entity_poly.entity_id
_entity_poly.type
_entity_poly.pdbx_seq_one_letter_code
_entity_poly.pdbx_strand_id
1 'polypeptide(L)' 'MGSFRKKAFYWPVWSFAVVFALLSQRCHGSCSEKDLEKREEEANIVLTGTVEEILNMDPVHNTYSCK' A
#
# COMPACT_ATOMS: atom_id res chain seq x y z
N MET A 1 -20.66 -22.37 -39.51
CA MET A 1 -20.50 -21.05 -38.86
C MET A 1 -20.39 -21.13 -37.32
N GLY A 2 -19.36 -21.79 -36.75
CA GLY A 2 -19.30 -22.00 -35.27
C GLY A 2 -18.04 -21.47 -34.56
N SER A 3 -16.97 -21.17 -35.30
CA SER A 3 -15.66 -20.84 -34.71
C SER A 3 -15.42 -19.33 -34.58
N PHE A 4 -15.93 -18.52 -35.51
CA PHE A 4 -15.71 -17.07 -35.54
C PHE A 4 -16.43 -16.31 -34.41
N ARG A 5 -17.61 -16.78 -34.00
CA ARG A 5 -18.40 -16.18 -32.90
C ARG A 5 -17.74 -16.38 -31.52
N LYS A 6 -16.94 -17.43 -31.34
CA LYS A 6 -16.24 -17.70 -30.08
C LYS A 6 -15.12 -16.68 -29.85
N LYS A 7 -14.27 -16.43 -30.85
CA LYS A 7 -13.17 -15.43 -30.77
C LYS A 7 -13.67 -14.02 -30.44
N ALA A 8 -14.81 -13.61 -31.01
CA ALA A 8 -15.39 -12.29 -30.78
C ALA A 8 -15.87 -12.07 -29.33
N PHE A 9 -16.22 -13.15 -28.61
CA PHE A 9 -16.68 -13.08 -27.21
C PHE A 9 -15.52 -13.22 -26.20
N TYR A 10 -14.49 -14.00 -26.53
CA TYR A 10 -13.29 -14.13 -25.68
C TYR A 10 -12.45 -12.86 -25.62
N TRP A 11 -12.41 -12.08 -26.70
CA TRP A 11 -11.65 -10.84 -26.77
C TRP A 11 -12.09 -9.78 -25.74
N PRO A 12 -13.38 -9.37 -25.67
CA PRO A 12 -13.80 -8.39 -24.68
C PRO A 12 -13.67 -8.93 -23.25
N VAL A 13 -14.00 -10.20 -23.01
CA VAL A 13 -13.90 -10.81 -21.68
C VAL A 13 -12.45 -10.79 -21.16
N TRP A 14 -11.48 -11.08 -22.03
CA TRP A 14 -10.07 -11.02 -21.66
C TRP A 14 -9.59 -9.59 -21.42
N SER A 15 -10.02 -8.62 -22.23
CA SER A 15 -9.73 -7.21 -21.99
C SER A 15 -10.32 -6.72 -20.65
N PHE A 16 -11.55 -7.11 -20.32
CA PHE A 16 -12.15 -6.79 -19.02
C PHE A 16 -11.40 -7.44 -17.85
N ALA A 17 -10.94 -8.69 -18.00
CA ALA A 17 -10.15 -9.36 -16.98
C ALA A 17 -8.79 -8.67 -16.73
N VAL A 18 -8.10 -8.24 -17.79
CA VAL A 18 -6.83 -7.50 -17.68
C VAL A 18 -7.04 -6.14 -17.04
N VAL A 19 -8.08 -5.40 -17.43
CA VAL A 19 -8.42 -4.11 -16.83
C VAL A 19 -8.77 -4.26 -15.35
N PHE A 20 -9.54 -5.28 -14.97
CA PHE A 20 -9.89 -5.56 -13.59
C PHE A 20 -8.67 -5.92 -12.73
N ALA A 21 -7.73 -6.71 -13.27
CA ALA A 21 -6.48 -7.03 -12.58
C ALA A 21 -5.61 -5.78 -12.35
N LEU A 22 -5.45 -4.93 -13.37
CA LEU A 22 -4.69 -3.68 -13.27
C LEU A 22 -5.32 -2.67 -12.29
N LEU A 23 -6.66 -2.59 -12.26
CA LEU A 23 -7.39 -1.77 -11.30
C LEU A 23 -7.26 -2.30 -9.87
N SER A 24 -7.30 -3.63 -9.69
CA SER A 24 -7.16 -4.27 -8.38
C SER A 24 -5.78 -4.05 -7.77
N GLN A 25 -4.73 -4.01 -8.60
CA GLN A 25 -3.36 -3.72 -8.14
C GLN A 25 -3.16 -2.27 -7.70
N ARG A 26 -3.95 -1.31 -8.21
CA ARG A 26 -3.84 0.11 -7.83
C ARG A 26 -4.55 0.47 -6.53
N CYS A 27 -5.48 -0.36 -6.06
CA CYS A 27 -6.26 -0.10 -4.84
C CYS A 27 -5.64 -0.70 -3.56
N HIS A 28 -4.47 -1.34 -3.65
CA HIS A 28 -3.79 -1.84 -2.46
C HIS A 28 -2.95 -0.71 -1.84
N GLY A 29 -3.61 0.13 -1.02
CA GLY A 29 -2.95 1.04 -0.08
C GLY A 29 -2.23 0.29 1.04
N SER A 30 -1.60 -0.85 0.77
CA SER A 30 -0.81 -1.56 1.76
C SER A 30 0.54 -0.90 1.88
N CYS A 31 0.68 -0.01 2.86
CA CYS A 31 1.98 0.25 3.45
C CYS A 31 2.49 -1.10 3.97
N SER A 32 3.65 -1.55 3.46
CA SER A 32 4.27 -2.79 3.91
C SER A 32 4.82 -2.57 5.32
N GLU A 33 3.97 -2.76 6.31
CA GLU A 33 4.31 -2.62 7.73
C GLU A 33 4.74 -3.96 8.33
N LYS A 34 5.63 -3.92 9.32
CA LYS A 34 6.09 -5.13 10.03
C LYS A 34 5.00 -5.67 10.96
N ASP A 35 5.05 -6.98 11.23
CA ASP A 35 4.20 -7.63 12.22
C ASP A 35 4.38 -6.98 13.61
N LEU A 36 3.31 -6.94 14.41
CA LEU A 36 3.32 -6.29 15.73
C LEU A 36 4.41 -6.83 16.66
N GLU A 37 4.56 -8.15 16.73
CA GLU A 37 5.55 -8.83 17.57
C GLU A 37 6.97 -8.39 17.21
N LYS A 38 7.29 -8.32 15.91
CA LYS A 38 8.59 -7.85 15.44
C LYS A 38 8.84 -6.38 15.80
N ARG A 39 7.80 -5.55 15.83
CA ARG A 39 7.94 -4.14 16.25
C ARG A 39 8.20 -4.02 17.75
N GLU A 40 7.59 -4.86 18.57
CA GLU A 40 7.85 -4.91 20.02
C GLU A 40 9.27 -5.40 20.33
N GLU A 41 9.75 -6.41 19.60
CA GLU A 41 11.11 -6.94 19.76
C GLU A 41 12.21 -5.94 19.34
N GLU A 42 12.01 -5.17 18.25
CA GLU A 42 12.97 -4.16 17.79
C GLU A 42 12.92 -2.86 18.61
N ALA A 43 11.76 -2.53 19.19
CA ALA A 43 11.56 -1.31 19.96
C ALA A 43 11.90 -1.51 21.45
N ASN A 44 13.11 -1.09 21.84
CA ASN A 44 13.55 -1.15 23.25
C ASN A 44 12.70 -0.31 24.21
N ILE A 45 11.92 0.67 23.71
CA ILE A 45 11.09 1.58 24.52
C ILE A 45 9.72 1.71 23.86
N VAL A 46 8.65 1.46 24.63
CA VAL A 46 7.25 1.66 24.24
C VAL A 46 6.59 2.60 25.24
N LEU A 47 6.07 3.73 24.76
CA LEU A 47 5.48 4.77 25.59
C LEU A 47 4.21 5.35 24.96
N THR A 48 3.33 5.89 25.80
CA THR A 48 2.12 6.58 25.38
C THR A 48 2.19 8.03 25.85
N GLY A 49 1.85 8.95 24.95
CA GLY A 49 1.91 10.38 25.21
C GLY A 49 1.15 11.15 24.15
N THR A 50 0.88 12.42 24.44
CA THR A 50 0.29 13.37 23.49
C THR A 50 1.37 14.33 23.01
N VAL A 51 1.40 14.60 21.71
CA VAL A 51 2.31 15.61 21.14
C VAL A 51 1.77 17.00 21.47
N GLU A 52 2.58 17.83 22.12
CA GLU A 52 2.29 19.21 22.46
C GLU A 52 2.66 20.15 21.31
N GLU A 53 3.88 20.02 20.79
CA GLU A 53 4.44 20.96 19.81
C GLU A 53 5.33 20.25 18.78
N ILE A 54 5.30 20.71 17.53
CA ILE A 54 6.21 20.26 16.47
C ILE A 54 7.48 21.11 16.53
N LEU A 55 8.62 20.44 16.70
CA LEU A 55 9.95 21.06 16.76
C LEU A 55 10.60 21.12 15.37
N ASN A 56 11.85 21.60 15.33
CA ASN A 56 12.60 21.81 14.10
C ASN A 56 12.80 20.52 13.28
N MET A 57 12.89 20.72 11.97
CA MET A 57 13.20 19.69 10.99
C MET A 57 14.72 19.46 10.91
N ASP A 58 15.15 18.20 10.92
CA ASP A 58 16.51 17.81 10.55
C ASP A 58 16.60 17.69 9.01
N PRO A 59 17.32 18.61 8.34
CA PRO A 59 17.41 18.64 6.89
C PRO A 59 18.17 17.44 6.30
N VAL A 60 18.98 16.74 7.10
CA VAL A 60 19.81 15.63 6.60
C VAL A 60 18.97 14.38 6.35
N HIS A 61 18.04 14.09 7.26
CA HIS A 61 17.20 12.88 7.21
C HIS A 61 15.77 13.17 6.77
N ASN A 62 15.41 14.44 6.54
CA ASN A 62 14.04 14.87 6.26
C ASN A 62 13.05 14.41 7.35
N THR A 63 13.49 14.50 8.60
CA THR A 63 12.73 14.13 9.79
C THR A 63 12.39 15.37 10.61
N TYR A 64 11.32 15.31 11.39
CA TYR A 64 10.96 16.37 12.34
C TYR A 64 10.85 15.79 13.74
N SER A 65 11.10 16.63 14.75
CA SER A 65 10.98 16.24 16.15
C SER A 65 9.67 16.75 16.76
N CYS A 66 9.20 16.11 17.82
CA CYS A 66 7.99 16.49 18.55
C CYS A 66 8.29 16.59 20.05
N LYS A 67 7.63 17.53 20.73
CA LYS A 67 7.61 17.65 22.19
C LYS A 67 6.35 17.01 22.75
#